data_AF-A0A928VWI3-F1
#
_entry.id   AF-A0A928VWI3-F1
#
_cell.length_a   1.000
_cell.length_b   1.000
_cell.length_c   1.000
_cell.angle_alpha   90.00
_cell.angle_beta   90.00
_cell.angle_gamma   90.00
#
_symmetry.space_group_name_H-M   'P 1'
#
loop_
_entity.id
_entity.type
_entity.pdbx_description
1 polymer ?
#
loop_
_entity_poly.entity_id
_entity_poly.type
_entity_poly.pdbx_seq_one_letter_code
_entity_poly.pdbx_strand_id
1 'polypeptide(L)'
;MVISRKPPEKHVNKGHETKTKINGDRNTTTITIGAQQVKYALITIGTLCFGGASAWGIVYIYNQLNSPEQKIENLHSEHEKYLVAKNWPKANEAMAKLYAAIAGHPKQLGITEKELLSIPCKDFNRIAEAWRRKSGDHLGPYAQHSVFVQLIKDPQYKSGGMKLFKANMRALGQDGANYTRYPTNLSLESLPKGAFPRRFYLKARNTRNWRPNLLVDKCK
;
A
#
# COMPACT_ATOMS: atom_id res chain seq x y z
N MET A 1 21.63 -26.45 -38.87
CA MET A 1 21.87 -25.73 -37.60
C MET A 1 20.94 -26.33 -36.56
N VAL A 2 21.48 -27.11 -35.62
CA VAL A 2 20.70 -27.94 -34.67
C VAL A 2 20.53 -27.15 -33.37
N ILE A 3 19.29 -26.80 -33.03
CA ILE A 3 18.96 -26.10 -31.78
C ILE A 3 18.67 -27.14 -30.71
N SER A 4 19.67 -27.41 -29.86
CA SER A 4 19.55 -28.26 -28.67
C SER A 4 18.85 -27.49 -27.55
N ARG A 5 17.70 -27.98 -27.07
CA ARG A 5 16.97 -27.43 -25.93
C ARG A 5 17.39 -28.17 -24.65
N LYS A 6 18.03 -27.46 -23.71
CA LYS A 6 18.28 -27.97 -22.35
C LYS A 6 16.96 -28.09 -21.57
N PRO A 7 16.75 -29.16 -20.78
CA PRO A 7 15.64 -29.25 -19.84
C PRO A 7 15.91 -28.42 -18.56
N PRO A 8 14.87 -27.93 -17.86
CA PRO A 8 15.01 -27.14 -16.64
C PRO A 8 15.45 -27.98 -15.43
N GLU A 9 16.37 -27.42 -14.65
CA GLU A 9 16.88 -27.97 -13.39
C GLU A 9 15.78 -28.05 -12.31
N LYS A 10 15.71 -29.19 -11.62
CA LYS A 10 14.88 -29.39 -10.44
C LYS A 10 15.54 -28.72 -9.23
N HIS A 11 14.89 -27.71 -8.64
CA HIS A 11 15.28 -27.17 -7.35
C HIS A 11 14.97 -28.18 -6.24
N VAL A 12 16.04 -28.73 -5.66
CA VAL A 12 16.03 -29.56 -4.45
C VAL A 12 15.82 -28.64 -3.24
N ASN A 13 14.70 -28.83 -2.53
CA ASN A 13 14.50 -28.22 -1.22
C ASN A 13 15.45 -28.89 -0.22
N LYS A 14 16.51 -28.18 0.20
CA LYS A 14 17.36 -28.60 1.31
C LYS A 14 16.57 -28.51 2.62
N GLY A 15 16.21 -29.67 3.18
CA GLY A 15 15.69 -29.79 4.54
C GLY A 15 16.68 -29.17 5.53
N HIS A 16 16.15 -28.41 6.49
CA HIS A 16 16.95 -27.87 7.60
C HIS A 16 17.17 -28.96 8.66
N GLU A 17 18.43 -29.16 9.02
CA GLU A 17 18.87 -30.00 10.12
C GLU A 17 18.57 -29.33 11.46
N THR A 18 17.81 -30.00 12.32
CA THR A 18 17.67 -29.67 13.73
C THR A 18 18.84 -30.29 14.50
N LYS A 19 19.77 -29.47 15.00
CA LYS A 19 20.81 -29.92 15.94
C LYS A 19 20.31 -29.77 17.37
N THR A 20 19.99 -30.89 18.01
CA THR A 20 19.65 -30.94 19.43
C THR A 20 20.93 -31.12 20.24
N LYS A 21 21.29 -30.13 21.07
CA LYS A 21 22.30 -30.27 22.12
C LYS A 21 21.57 -30.43 23.44
N ILE A 22 21.67 -31.61 24.05
CA ILE A 22 21.11 -31.89 25.38
C ILE A 22 22.24 -31.66 26.38
N ASN A 23 22.16 -30.58 27.15
CA ASN A 23 22.94 -30.42 28.37
C ASN A 23 21.99 -30.64 29.55
N GLY A 24 22.41 -31.51 30.47
CA GLY A 24 21.73 -31.73 31.74
C GLY A 24 21.65 -30.44 32.53
N ASP A 25 20.52 -30.30 33.22
CA ASP A 25 20.10 -29.23 34.12
C ASP A 25 19.64 -27.91 33.46
N ARG A 26 18.30 -27.78 33.45
CA ARG A 26 17.45 -26.67 32.96
C ARG A 26 17.36 -26.57 31.43
N ASN A 27 16.31 -27.22 30.90
CA ASN A 27 15.87 -27.10 29.51
C ASN A 27 15.50 -25.64 29.17
N THR A 28 16.47 -24.87 28.69
CA THR A 28 16.22 -23.58 28.03
C THR A 28 16.56 -23.75 26.56
N THR A 29 15.53 -23.96 25.74
CA THR A 29 15.68 -24.04 24.28
C THR A 29 15.52 -22.65 23.70
N THR A 30 16.60 -22.02 23.26
CA THR A 30 16.52 -20.76 22.51
C THR A 30 16.30 -21.08 21.02
N ILE A 31 15.09 -20.81 20.53
CA ILE A 31 14.73 -20.96 19.12
C ILE A 31 14.71 -19.57 18.48
N THR A 32 15.63 -19.31 17.54
CA THR A 32 15.62 -18.09 16.74
C THR A 32 14.64 -18.28 15.58
N ILE A 33 13.49 -17.61 15.67
CA ILE A 33 12.41 -17.70 14.67
C ILE A 33 12.36 -16.41 13.86
N GLY A 34 12.49 -16.51 12.53
CA GLY A 34 12.30 -15.37 11.63
C GLY A 34 10.89 -14.77 11.75
N ALA A 35 10.75 -13.44 11.63
CA ALA A 35 9.56 -12.66 11.99
C ALA A 35 8.20 -13.14 11.41
N GLN A 36 8.20 -13.97 10.35
CA GLN A 36 6.98 -14.54 9.77
C GLN A 36 6.49 -15.82 10.45
N GLN A 37 7.35 -16.53 11.17
CA GLN A 37 7.06 -17.81 11.84
C GLN A 37 6.62 -17.62 13.32
N VAL A 38 6.81 -16.42 13.88
CA VAL A 38 6.40 -16.09 15.26
C VAL A 38 4.87 -16.19 15.45
N LYS A 39 4.09 -15.96 14.39
CA LYS A 39 2.61 -16.04 14.44
C LYS A 39 2.08 -17.47 14.62
N TYR A 40 2.80 -18.48 14.14
CA TYR A 40 2.38 -19.88 14.25
C TYR A 40 2.98 -20.58 15.48
N ALA A 41 4.17 -20.16 15.92
CA ALA A 41 4.82 -20.75 17.09
C ALA A 41 4.10 -20.44 18.43
N LEU A 42 3.42 -19.30 18.52
CA LEU A 42 2.61 -18.94 19.70
C LEU A 42 1.32 -19.77 19.85
N ILE A 43 0.88 -20.45 18.78
CA ILE A 43 -0.33 -21.28 18.82
C ILE A 43 -0.04 -22.68 19.38
N THR A 44 1.22 -23.14 19.38
CA THR A 44 1.56 -24.52 19.76
C THR A 44 2.01 -24.69 21.22
N ILE A 45 2.30 -23.60 21.95
CA ILE A 45 2.83 -23.70 23.33
C ILE A 45 1.72 -23.59 24.39
N GLY A 46 0.49 -23.20 24.03
CA GLY A 46 -0.63 -23.01 24.96
C GLY A 46 -1.63 -24.16 25.05
N THR A 47 -1.33 -25.34 24.50
CA THR A 47 -2.28 -26.47 24.43
C THR A 47 -1.81 -27.68 25.21
N LEU A 48 -1.09 -27.47 26.31
CA LEU A 48 -0.78 -28.50 27.29
C LEU A 48 -0.97 -27.86 28.67
N CYS A 49 -1.96 -28.39 29.39
CA CYS A 49 -2.43 -28.02 30.73
C CYS A 49 -3.54 -26.95 30.78
N PHE A 50 -4.61 -27.28 31.51
CA PHE A 50 -5.85 -26.54 31.78
C PHE A 50 -7.00 -26.76 30.78
N GLY A 51 -7.69 -27.88 30.99
CA GLY A 51 -9.06 -28.07 30.52
C GLY A 51 -9.96 -26.98 31.09
N GLY A 52 -10.59 -26.22 30.20
CA GLY A 52 -11.57 -25.17 30.54
C GLY A 52 -11.43 -23.86 29.74
N ALA A 53 -10.25 -23.57 29.19
CA ALA A 53 -9.97 -22.27 28.53
C ALA A 53 -9.99 -22.29 26.98
N SER A 54 -10.48 -23.36 26.35
CA SER A 54 -10.22 -23.62 24.92
C SER A 54 -11.18 -22.92 23.94
N ALA A 55 -12.40 -22.54 24.33
CA ALA A 55 -13.32 -21.87 23.42
C ALA A 55 -13.12 -20.34 23.39
N TRP A 56 -12.98 -19.71 24.55
CA TRP A 56 -12.83 -18.26 24.67
C TRP A 56 -11.50 -17.74 24.12
N GLY A 57 -10.40 -18.48 24.30
CA GLY A 57 -9.10 -18.13 23.74
C GLY A 57 -9.07 -18.14 22.21
N ILE A 58 -9.72 -19.13 21.58
CA ILE A 58 -9.82 -19.21 20.11
C ILE A 58 -10.71 -18.08 19.56
N VAL A 59 -11.82 -17.76 20.23
CA VAL A 59 -12.70 -16.64 19.86
C VAL A 59 -11.97 -15.29 20.00
N TYR A 60 -11.19 -15.09 21.06
CA TYR A 60 -10.41 -13.88 21.27
C TYR A 60 -9.35 -13.68 20.16
N ILE A 61 -8.60 -14.73 19.81
CA ILE A 61 -7.61 -14.68 18.71
C ILE A 61 -8.29 -14.43 17.36
N TYR A 62 -9.43 -15.07 17.10
CA TYR A 62 -10.20 -14.86 15.87
C TYR A 62 -10.72 -13.43 15.74
N ASN A 63 -11.19 -12.83 16.84
CA ASN A 63 -11.66 -11.44 16.87
C ASN A 63 -10.49 -10.45 16.71
N GLN A 64 -9.32 -10.73 17.30
CA GLN A 64 -8.09 -9.94 17.12
C GLN A 64 -7.61 -9.97 15.66
N LEU A 65 -7.56 -11.14 15.03
CA LEU A 65 -7.12 -11.28 13.64
C LEU A 65 -8.07 -10.64 12.62
N ASN A 66 -9.34 -10.42 13.01
CA ASN A 66 -10.36 -9.77 12.19
C ASN A 66 -10.63 -8.31 12.61
N SER A 67 -9.76 -7.70 13.42
CA SER A 67 -9.92 -6.30 13.82
C SER A 67 -9.81 -5.35 12.60
N PRO A 68 -10.54 -4.22 12.59
CA PRO A 68 -10.38 -3.19 11.57
C PRO A 68 -8.94 -2.69 11.45
N GLU A 69 -8.20 -2.57 12.56
CA GLU A 69 -6.79 -2.14 12.52
C GLU A 69 -5.91 -3.17 11.81
N GLN A 70 -6.08 -4.47 12.11
CA GLN A 70 -5.29 -5.52 11.46
C GLN A 70 -5.56 -5.57 9.95
N LYS A 71 -6.80 -5.31 9.53
CA LYS A 71 -7.16 -5.23 8.12
C LYS A 71 -6.51 -4.03 7.42
N ILE A 72 -6.47 -2.87 8.08
CA ILE A 72 -5.77 -1.68 7.57
C ILE A 72 -4.27 -1.95 7.44
N GLU A 73 -3.66 -2.61 8.44
CA GLU A 73 -2.23 -2.96 8.40
C GLU A 73 -1.92 -3.94 7.24
N ASN A 74 -2.78 -4.93 7.02
CA ASN A 74 -2.62 -5.85 5.88
C ASN A 74 -2.68 -5.10 4.54
N LEU A 75 -3.54 -4.09 4.42
CA LEU A 75 -3.64 -3.25 3.22
C LEU A 75 -2.42 -2.33 3.04
N HIS A 76 -1.84 -1.80 4.12
CA HIS A 76 -0.55 -1.09 4.06
C HIS A 76 0.55 -2.02 3.55
N SER A 77 0.65 -3.24 4.10
CA SER A 77 1.63 -4.23 3.66
C SER A 77 1.46 -4.62 2.18
N GLU A 78 0.22 -4.82 1.73
CA GLU A 78 -0.07 -5.08 0.31
C GLU A 78 0.34 -3.90 -0.59
N HIS A 79 0.02 -2.66 -0.17
CA HIS A 79 0.41 -1.44 -0.88
C HIS A 79 1.93 -1.32 -1.01
N GLU A 80 2.66 -1.50 0.08
CA GLU A 80 4.13 -1.46 0.12
C GLU A 80 4.75 -2.56 -0.77
N LYS A 81 4.17 -3.77 -0.78
CA LYS A 81 4.60 -4.87 -1.65
C LYS A 81 4.57 -4.47 -3.13
N TYR A 82 3.49 -3.84 -3.60
CA TYR A 82 3.41 -3.40 -4.99
C TYR A 82 4.34 -2.24 -5.31
N LEU A 83 4.59 -1.34 -4.36
CA LEU A 83 5.59 -0.28 -4.53
C LEU A 83 7.01 -0.84 -4.65
N VAL A 84 7.38 -1.83 -3.84
CA VAL A 84 8.68 -2.51 -3.94
C VAL A 84 8.83 -3.20 -5.29
N ALA A 85 7.76 -3.83 -5.78
CA ALA A 85 7.73 -4.46 -7.09
C ALA A 85 7.67 -3.47 -8.27
N LYS A 86 7.63 -2.15 -8.00
CA LYS A 86 7.44 -1.08 -9.00
C LYS A 86 6.20 -1.29 -9.89
N ASN A 87 5.19 -2.00 -9.38
CA ASN A 87 3.92 -2.19 -10.07
C ASN A 87 2.98 -1.03 -9.73
N TRP A 88 3.22 0.12 -10.35
CA TRP A 88 2.51 1.37 -10.05
C TRP A 88 0.99 1.28 -10.18
N PRO A 89 0.42 0.60 -11.21
CA PRO A 89 -1.01 0.39 -11.29
C PRO A 89 -1.58 -0.39 -10.10
N LYS A 90 -0.92 -1.47 -9.67
CA LYS A 90 -1.36 -2.25 -8.50
C LYS A 90 -1.15 -1.52 -7.18
N ALA A 91 -0.06 -0.77 -7.04
CA ALA A 91 0.13 0.11 -5.89
C ALA A 91 -0.97 1.17 -5.82
N ASN A 92 -1.40 1.72 -6.95
CA ASN A 92 -2.51 2.66 -7.01
C ASN A 92 -3.85 2.03 -6.57
N GLU A 93 -4.16 0.84 -7.07
CA GLU A 93 -5.36 0.09 -6.65
C GLU A 93 -5.34 -0.23 -5.15
N ALA A 94 -4.20 -0.68 -4.62
CA ALA A 94 -4.05 -1.00 -3.20
C ALA A 94 -4.22 0.25 -2.32
N MET A 95 -3.66 1.39 -2.74
CA MET A 95 -3.84 2.66 -2.04
C MET A 95 -5.30 3.11 -2.01
N ALA A 96 -6.03 2.97 -3.13
CA ALA A 96 -7.46 3.29 -3.18
C ALA A 96 -8.27 2.41 -2.20
N LYS A 97 -7.99 1.10 -2.16
CA LYS A 97 -8.61 0.18 -1.19
C LYS A 97 -8.29 0.58 0.25
N LEU A 98 -7.04 0.95 0.53
CA LEU A 98 -6.58 1.38 1.83
C LEU A 98 -7.31 2.65 2.30
N TYR A 99 -7.42 3.66 1.45
CA TYR A 99 -8.21 4.87 1.75
C TYR A 99 -9.68 4.57 1.99
N ALA A 100 -10.28 3.72 1.16
CA ALA A 100 -11.67 3.29 1.37
C ALA A 100 -11.85 2.51 2.68
N ALA A 101 -10.89 1.68 3.07
CA ALA A 101 -10.92 0.94 4.33
C ALA A 101 -10.78 1.86 5.55
N ILE A 102 -9.85 2.82 5.51
CA ILE A 102 -9.66 3.83 6.56
C ILE A 102 -10.92 4.69 6.71
N ALA A 103 -11.59 5.02 5.61
CA ALA A 103 -12.86 5.75 5.61
C ALA A 103 -14.07 4.89 6.05
N GLY A 104 -13.90 3.61 6.39
CA GLY A 104 -14.99 2.73 6.83
C GLY A 104 -15.84 2.17 5.67
N HIS A 105 -15.38 2.26 4.43
CA HIS A 105 -16.10 1.85 3.22
C HIS A 105 -15.30 0.87 2.34
N PRO A 106 -14.81 -0.27 2.86
CA PRO A 106 -13.87 -1.15 2.16
C PRO A 106 -14.40 -1.80 0.86
N LYS A 107 -15.71 -1.74 0.60
CA LYS A 107 -16.33 -2.27 -0.62
C LYS A 107 -16.54 -1.21 -1.72
N GLN A 108 -16.29 0.06 -1.43
CA GLN A 108 -16.47 1.15 -2.38
C GLN A 108 -15.14 1.52 -3.04
N LEU A 109 -15.15 1.65 -4.37
CA LEU A 109 -13.97 2.06 -5.15
C LEU A 109 -13.69 3.57 -5.10
N GLY A 110 -14.48 4.32 -4.34
CA GLY A 110 -14.27 5.75 -4.17
C GLY A 110 -14.83 6.30 -2.86
N ILE A 111 -14.14 7.32 -2.37
CA ILE A 111 -14.42 8.10 -1.19
C ILE A 111 -14.82 9.53 -1.57
N THR A 112 -15.60 10.18 -0.71
CA THR A 112 -15.91 11.61 -0.84
C THR A 112 -14.72 12.46 -0.39
N GLU A 113 -14.74 13.76 -0.71
CA GLU A 113 -13.72 14.70 -0.21
C GLU A 113 -13.72 14.76 1.33
N LYS A 114 -14.90 14.69 1.96
CA LYS A 114 -15.04 14.67 3.41
C LYS A 114 -14.39 13.41 4.02
N GLU A 115 -14.61 12.24 3.40
CA GLU A 115 -13.97 10.98 3.79
C GLU A 115 -12.46 11.00 3.54
N LEU A 116 -12.01 11.63 2.46
CA LEU A 116 -10.58 11.84 2.23
C LEU A 116 -9.99 12.64 3.39
N LEU A 117 -10.60 13.77 3.73
CA LEU A 117 -10.18 14.63 4.83
C LEU A 117 -10.31 13.97 6.22
N SER A 118 -11.04 12.88 6.39
CA SER A 118 -11.05 12.13 7.66
C SER A 118 -9.88 11.16 7.80
N ILE A 119 -9.10 10.92 6.75
CA ILE A 119 -7.91 10.04 6.83
C ILE A 119 -6.93 10.60 7.87
N PRO A 120 -6.47 9.77 8.84
CA PRO A 120 -5.46 10.18 9.80
C PRO A 120 -4.14 10.55 9.13
N CYS A 121 -3.50 11.63 9.61
CA CYS A 121 -2.23 12.07 9.03
C CYS A 121 -1.12 11.03 9.16
N LYS A 122 -1.16 10.18 10.20
CA LYS A 122 -0.22 9.05 10.35
C LYS A 122 -0.29 8.10 9.15
N ASP A 123 -1.49 7.67 8.75
CA ASP A 123 -1.69 6.79 7.60
C ASP A 123 -1.35 7.48 6.29
N PHE A 124 -1.79 8.72 6.11
CA PHE A 124 -1.47 9.51 4.93
C PHE A 124 0.05 9.66 4.75
N ASN A 125 0.78 10.06 5.79
CA ASN A 125 2.22 10.26 5.74
C ASN A 125 2.93 8.94 5.48
N ARG A 126 2.52 7.81 6.09
CA ARG A 126 3.08 6.49 5.79
C ARG A 126 2.99 6.16 4.31
N ILE A 127 1.82 6.36 3.71
CA ILE A 127 1.56 6.08 2.29
C ILE A 127 2.37 7.04 1.40
N ALA A 128 2.34 8.34 1.69
CA ALA A 128 3.04 9.36 0.90
C ALA A 128 4.55 9.14 0.93
N GLU A 129 5.12 8.80 2.09
CA GLU A 129 6.53 8.45 2.26
C GLU A 129 6.92 7.14 1.58
N ALA A 130 6.03 6.15 1.54
CA ALA A 130 6.27 4.92 0.80
C ALA A 130 6.40 5.21 -0.71
N TRP A 131 5.48 5.98 -1.28
CA TRP A 131 5.58 6.42 -2.68
C TRP A 131 6.87 7.20 -2.94
N ARG A 132 7.16 8.18 -2.09
CA ARG A 132 8.33 9.04 -2.20
C ARG A 132 9.62 8.24 -2.25
N ARG A 133 9.84 7.37 -1.26
CA ARG A 133 11.06 6.56 -1.14
C ARG A 133 11.20 5.55 -2.28
N LYS A 134 10.11 4.92 -2.72
CA LYS A 134 10.17 3.87 -3.75
C LYS A 134 10.25 4.41 -5.18
N SER A 135 9.88 5.67 -5.39
CA SER A 135 9.94 6.34 -6.70
C SER A 135 11.01 7.43 -6.79
N GLY A 136 11.80 7.67 -5.73
CA GLY A 136 12.80 8.74 -5.72
C GLY A 136 12.18 10.12 -5.92
N ASP A 137 11.14 10.45 -5.16
CA ASP A 137 10.37 11.72 -5.25
C ASP A 137 9.62 11.95 -6.59
N HIS A 138 9.64 10.99 -7.51
CA HIS A 138 9.03 11.14 -8.83
C HIS A 138 7.51 10.90 -8.82
N LEU A 139 7.03 9.97 -7.98
CA LEU A 139 5.62 9.64 -7.82
C LEU A 139 5.17 9.91 -6.39
N GLY A 140 3.85 9.93 -6.19
CA GLY A 140 3.22 10.08 -4.88
C GLY A 140 2.47 11.40 -4.70
N PRO A 141 1.72 11.52 -3.58
CA PRO A 141 0.97 12.73 -3.24
C PRO A 141 1.83 13.99 -3.17
N TYR A 142 3.06 13.90 -2.64
CA TYR A 142 3.98 15.05 -2.59
C TYR A 142 4.47 15.48 -3.97
N ALA A 143 4.79 14.53 -4.86
CA ALA A 143 5.17 14.84 -6.24
C ALA A 143 4.04 15.58 -6.96
N GLN A 144 2.80 15.08 -6.82
CA GLN A 144 1.61 15.73 -7.35
C GLN A 144 1.38 17.14 -6.81
N HIS A 145 1.58 17.33 -5.50
CA HIS A 145 1.47 18.64 -4.88
C HIS A 145 2.51 19.61 -5.44
N SER A 146 3.76 19.16 -5.65
CA SER A 146 4.80 20.00 -6.25
C SER A 146 4.41 20.47 -7.66
N VAL A 147 3.85 19.58 -8.49
CA VAL A 147 3.37 19.92 -9.84
C VAL A 147 2.23 20.94 -9.77
N PHE A 148 1.27 20.75 -8.87
CA PHE A 148 0.18 21.70 -8.68
C PHE A 148 0.67 23.08 -8.22
N VAL A 149 1.59 23.14 -7.26
CA VAL A 149 2.17 24.40 -6.75
C VAL A 149 2.91 25.16 -7.85
N GLN A 150 3.58 24.45 -8.77
CA GLN A 150 4.20 25.09 -9.92
C GLN A 150 3.15 25.69 -10.87
N LEU A 151 2.05 24.99 -11.13
CA LEU A 151 0.98 25.49 -12.00
C LEU A 151 0.28 26.73 -11.43
N ILE A 152 0.00 26.78 -10.13
CA ILE A 152 -0.70 27.95 -9.55
C ILE A 152 0.14 29.23 -9.52
N LYS A 153 1.46 29.13 -9.68
CA LYS A 153 2.36 30.29 -9.80
C LYS A 153 2.25 30.96 -11.18
N ASP A 154 1.74 30.24 -12.17
CA ASP A 154 1.55 30.78 -13.52
C ASP A 154 0.30 31.68 -13.55
N PRO A 155 0.43 32.96 -13.94
CA PRO A 155 -0.69 33.89 -14.05
C PRO A 155 -1.86 33.36 -14.89
N GLN A 156 -1.59 32.51 -15.88
CA GLN A 156 -2.62 31.96 -16.76
C GLN A 156 -3.62 31.04 -16.02
N TYR A 157 -3.25 30.56 -14.83
CA TYR A 157 -4.05 29.66 -13.98
C TYR A 157 -4.48 30.32 -12.66
N LYS A 158 -4.25 31.62 -12.47
CA LYS A 158 -4.57 32.35 -11.23
C LYS A 158 -6.05 32.30 -10.83
N SER A 159 -6.95 32.26 -11.81
CA SER A 159 -8.41 32.10 -11.58
C SER A 159 -8.81 30.67 -11.19
N GLY A 160 -7.88 29.71 -11.25
CA GLY A 160 -8.11 28.32 -10.86
C GLY A 160 -9.13 27.59 -11.74
N GLY A 161 -10.04 26.88 -11.07
CA GLY A 161 -11.18 26.21 -11.70
C GLY A 161 -10.78 25.14 -12.73
N MET A 162 -11.65 24.98 -13.74
CA MET A 162 -11.53 23.91 -14.74
C MET A 162 -10.25 24.02 -15.60
N LYS A 163 -9.74 25.24 -15.83
CA LYS A 163 -8.51 25.46 -16.60
C LYS A 163 -7.29 24.90 -15.86
N LEU A 164 -7.14 25.26 -14.58
CA LEU A 164 -6.10 24.73 -13.71
C LEU A 164 -6.24 23.21 -13.51
N PHE A 165 -7.47 22.71 -13.34
CA PHE A 165 -7.75 21.28 -13.24
C PHE A 165 -7.22 20.52 -14.46
N LYS A 166 -7.62 20.92 -15.68
CA LYS A 166 -7.18 20.28 -16.92
C LYS A 166 -5.66 20.36 -17.10
N ALA A 167 -5.06 21.50 -16.78
CA ALA A 167 -3.61 21.67 -16.85
C ALA A 167 -2.86 20.72 -15.89
N ASN A 168 -3.35 20.56 -14.66
CA ASN A 168 -2.76 19.61 -13.73
C ASN A 168 -2.95 18.17 -14.18
N MET A 169 -4.15 17.78 -14.63
CA MET A 169 -4.37 16.42 -15.13
C MET A 169 -3.43 16.12 -16.30
N ARG A 170 -3.24 17.05 -17.24
CA ARG A 170 -2.24 16.95 -18.32
C ARG A 170 -0.82 16.79 -17.81
N ALA A 171 -0.39 17.66 -16.88
CA ALA A 171 0.96 17.63 -16.34
C ALA A 171 1.29 16.32 -15.62
N LEU A 172 0.27 15.69 -15.03
CA LEU A 172 0.39 14.38 -14.40
C LEU A 172 0.25 13.21 -15.40
N GLY A 173 -0.02 13.45 -16.69
CA GLY A 173 -0.34 12.41 -17.67
C GLY A 173 -1.67 11.69 -17.38
N GLN A 174 -2.57 12.39 -16.72
CA GLN A 174 -3.84 11.89 -16.20
C GLN A 174 -5.06 12.40 -16.99
N ASP A 175 -4.87 13.08 -18.11
CA ASP A 175 -5.96 13.52 -18.98
C ASP A 175 -6.32 12.50 -20.06
N GLY A 176 -7.61 12.44 -20.44
CA GLY A 176 -8.09 11.66 -21.60
C GLY A 176 -8.69 10.28 -21.30
N ALA A 177 -9.13 9.61 -22.38
CA ALA A 177 -9.89 8.34 -22.32
C ALA A 177 -9.05 7.11 -21.94
N ASN A 178 -7.73 7.16 -22.17
CA ASN A 178 -6.80 6.08 -21.80
C ASN A 178 -6.38 6.11 -20.32
N TYR A 179 -6.99 6.99 -19.54
CA TYR A 179 -6.71 7.13 -18.13
C TYR A 179 -7.03 5.84 -17.34
N THR A 180 -7.80 4.89 -17.86
CA THR A 180 -8.10 3.62 -17.16
C THR A 180 -7.17 2.46 -17.48
N ARG A 181 -6.30 2.56 -18.49
CA ARG A 181 -5.47 1.42 -18.97
C ARG A 181 -4.02 1.82 -19.15
N TYR A 182 -3.24 1.70 -18.07
CA TYR A 182 -1.79 1.62 -18.22
C TYR A 182 -1.35 0.16 -18.33
N PRO A 183 -0.30 -0.13 -19.11
CA PRO A 183 0.41 -1.40 -19.01
C PRO A 183 0.87 -1.63 -17.56
N THR A 184 0.94 -2.89 -17.13
CA THR A 184 1.46 -3.23 -15.79
C THR A 184 2.96 -2.96 -15.65
N ASN A 185 3.68 -2.84 -16.78
CA ASN A 185 5.14 -2.76 -16.83
C ASN A 185 5.58 -1.36 -17.29
N LEU A 186 5.23 -0.34 -16.51
CA LEU A 186 5.64 1.04 -16.77
C LEU A 186 7.00 1.32 -16.13
N SER A 187 7.96 1.75 -16.95
CA SER A 187 9.21 2.33 -16.45
C SER A 187 8.94 3.68 -15.79
N LEU A 188 9.70 4.02 -14.75
CA LEU A 188 9.52 5.27 -14.03
C LEU A 188 9.81 6.48 -14.94
N GLU A 189 10.76 6.30 -15.84
CA GLU A 189 11.27 7.25 -16.81
C GLU A 189 10.22 7.61 -17.87
N SER A 190 9.32 6.66 -18.19
CA SER A 190 8.21 6.89 -19.12
C SER A 190 7.02 7.64 -18.51
N LEU A 191 7.05 7.89 -17.19
CA LEU A 191 5.93 8.50 -16.47
C LEU A 191 6.20 9.98 -16.18
N PRO A 192 5.21 10.87 -16.36
CA PRO A 192 5.28 12.23 -15.83
C PRO A 192 5.43 12.24 -14.30
N LYS A 193 6.07 13.29 -13.78
CA LYS A 193 6.16 13.50 -12.33
C LYS A 193 4.75 13.56 -11.72
N GLY A 194 4.53 12.80 -10.66
CA GLY A 194 3.23 12.70 -9.98
C GLY A 194 2.16 11.91 -10.75
N ALA A 195 2.53 11.17 -11.80
CA ALA A 195 1.56 10.37 -12.57
C ALA A 195 0.76 9.36 -11.74
N PHE A 196 1.32 8.93 -10.61
CA PHE A 196 0.65 8.12 -9.60
C PHE A 196 0.80 8.74 -8.20
N PRO A 197 -0.10 8.41 -7.26
CA PRO A 197 -1.34 7.64 -7.43
C PRO A 197 -2.41 8.42 -8.22
N ARG A 198 -3.19 7.72 -9.04
CA ARG A 198 -4.31 8.32 -9.76
C ARG A 198 -5.50 8.56 -8.84
N ARG A 199 -6.24 9.64 -9.08
CA ARG A 199 -7.28 10.15 -8.17
C ARG A 199 -8.68 9.59 -8.42
N PHE A 200 -8.77 8.41 -9.05
CA PHE A 200 -10.04 7.73 -9.36
C PHE A 200 -10.88 7.35 -8.15
N TYR A 201 -10.25 7.31 -6.98
CA TYR A 201 -10.93 7.06 -5.73
C TYR A 201 -11.72 8.27 -5.23
N LEU A 202 -11.72 9.42 -5.90
CA LEU A 202 -12.57 10.55 -5.49
C LEU A 202 -13.89 10.53 -6.24
N LYS A 203 -15.01 10.45 -5.51
CA LYS A 203 -16.35 10.61 -6.09
C LYS A 203 -16.47 12.04 -6.66
N ALA A 204 -16.63 12.16 -7.98
CA ALA A 204 -16.54 13.39 -8.75
C ALA A 204 -17.73 14.36 -8.56
N ARG A 205 -18.14 14.68 -7.32
CA ARG A 205 -19.35 15.48 -7.09
C ARG A 205 -19.18 16.99 -7.26
N ASN A 206 -17.97 17.55 -7.30
CA ASN A 206 -17.81 18.98 -7.60
C ASN A 206 -16.39 19.36 -8.07
N THR A 207 -16.16 19.38 -9.39
CA THR A 207 -14.88 19.79 -9.99
C THR A 207 -14.56 21.29 -9.82
N ARG A 208 -15.50 22.11 -9.32
CA ARG A 208 -15.30 23.56 -9.12
C ARG A 208 -14.40 23.90 -7.93
N ASN A 209 -14.44 23.11 -6.86
CA ASN A 209 -13.62 23.32 -5.65
C ASN A 209 -12.47 22.33 -5.56
N TRP A 210 -12.01 21.84 -6.70
CA TRP A 210 -11.00 20.81 -6.77
C TRP A 210 -9.69 21.27 -6.14
N ARG A 211 -9.30 20.60 -5.05
CA ARG A 211 -8.01 20.78 -4.37
C ARG A 211 -7.27 19.45 -4.37
N PRO A 212 -6.31 19.25 -5.29
CA PRO A 212 -5.67 17.95 -5.48
C PRO A 212 -4.79 17.50 -4.32
N ASN A 213 -4.52 18.41 -3.39
CA ASN A 213 -3.51 18.24 -2.36
C ASN A 213 -4.07 18.40 -0.95
N LEU A 214 -5.39 18.26 -0.77
CA LEU A 214 -6.06 18.45 0.52
C LEU A 214 -5.36 17.75 1.68
N LEU A 215 -4.90 16.51 1.47
CA LEU A 215 -4.19 15.77 2.51
C LEU A 215 -2.76 16.24 2.74
N VAL A 216 -2.06 16.65 1.67
CA VAL A 216 -0.73 17.24 1.81
C VAL A 216 -0.83 18.56 2.59
N ASP A 217 -1.82 19.39 2.30
CA ASP A 217 -2.00 20.67 2.97
C ASP A 217 -2.52 20.49 4.42
N LYS A 218 -3.34 19.47 4.68
CA LYS A 218 -3.84 19.12 6.02
C LYS A 218 -2.73 18.55 6.93
N CYS A 219 -1.83 17.73 6.39
CA CYS A 219 -0.91 16.90 7.17
C CYS A 219 0.56 17.35 7.12
N LYS A 220 0.83 18.50 6.53
CA LYS A 220 2.08 19.25 6.70
C LYS A 220 2.09 19.95 8.05
#